data_AF-A0AAU6WNI0-F1
#
_entry.id   AF-A0AAU6WNI0-F1
#
_cell.length_a   1.000
_cell.length_b   1.000
_cell.length_c   1.000
_cell.angle_alpha   90.00
_cell.angle_beta   90.00
_cell.angle_gamma   90.00
#
_symmetry.space_group_name_H-M   'P 1'
#
loop_
_entity.id
_entity.type
_entity.pdbx_description
1 polymer ?
#
loop_
_entity_poly.entity_id
_entity_poly.type
_entity_poly.pdbx_seq_one_letter_code
_entity_poly.pdbx_strand_id
1 'polypeptide(L)'
;MYTDSFILINFFLAPVLALVVYFLVIFKLFKNYSVNYISLLSYALIVTYSAIAMVYMATYSKDFVLFIIVVVPFVYLEKRALVVWSVFVLIYAYFFRSYWFITIALFWTIKFFIVGKPKMLPWVIPLFYFLISFVYNYIFGTPLSLIRYLTNVDRDAESAQTAIAIFIKGDNFVLEAANFFVTLIFLIVPIPLLLLGKPFYIILTLLIAVFFFNFIKLYVKEYANKNYSNIFSFVIAFMLVQSLFEPDYGSFVRHLSPIYPLIFVCIAKNTRFIETEE
;
A
#
# COMPACT_ATOMS: atom_id res chain seq x y z
N MET A 1 11.46 18.23 -33.25
CA MET A 1 10.43 19.10 -32.64
C MET A 1 9.52 18.34 -31.67
N TYR A 2 8.91 17.20 -32.02
CA TYR A 2 8.15 16.37 -31.06
C TYR A 2 9.01 15.65 -30.01
N THR A 3 10.24 15.29 -30.38
CA THR A 3 11.22 14.61 -29.50
C THR A 3 11.69 15.49 -28.34
N ASP A 4 11.97 16.76 -28.59
CA ASP A 4 12.51 17.67 -27.57
C ASP A 4 11.45 18.04 -26.52
N SER A 5 10.19 18.25 -26.94
CA SER A 5 9.06 18.45 -26.03
C SER A 5 8.75 17.20 -25.21
N PHE A 6 8.82 16.00 -25.81
CA PHE A 6 8.59 14.75 -25.11
C PHE A 6 9.67 14.49 -24.05
N ILE A 7 10.94 14.77 -24.38
CA ILE A 7 12.05 14.61 -23.46
C ILE A 7 11.93 15.59 -22.29
N LEU A 8 11.67 16.87 -22.57
CA LEU A 8 11.50 17.90 -21.54
C LEU A 8 10.34 17.58 -20.58
N ILE A 9 9.21 17.11 -21.11
CA ILE A 9 8.02 16.78 -20.32
C ILE A 9 8.27 15.55 -19.44
N ASN A 10 8.81 14.47 -20.00
CA ASN A 10 8.92 13.20 -19.27
C ASN A 10 10.14 13.09 -18.38
N PHE A 11 11.27 13.70 -18.74
CA PHE A 11 12.53 13.57 -17.99
C PHE A 11 12.88 14.78 -17.15
N PHE A 12 12.14 15.89 -17.27
CA PHE A 12 12.38 17.09 -16.47
C PHE A 12 11.15 17.55 -15.70
N LEU A 13 10.04 17.83 -16.39
CA LEU A 13 8.83 18.36 -15.74
C LEU A 13 8.16 17.34 -14.81
N ALA A 14 7.95 16.10 -15.27
CA ALA A 14 7.33 15.06 -14.46
C ALA A 14 8.12 14.73 -13.17
N PRO A 15 9.45 14.49 -13.21
CA PRO A 15 10.22 14.24 -11.99
C PRO A 15 10.20 15.41 -11.01
N VAL A 16 10.37 16.64 -11.51
CA VAL A 16 10.37 17.84 -10.67
C VAL A 16 9.00 18.04 -10.01
N LEU A 17 7.91 17.91 -10.78
CA LEU A 17 6.56 18.01 -10.24
C LEU A 17 6.30 16.90 -9.21
N ALA A 18 6.65 15.65 -9.52
CA ALA A 18 6.50 14.53 -8.60
C ALA A 18 7.23 14.79 -7.29
N LEU A 19 8.50 15.23 -7.36
CA LEU A 19 9.31 15.55 -6.20
C LEU A 19 8.70 16.67 -5.35
N VAL A 20 8.30 17.78 -5.98
CA VAL A 20 7.71 18.94 -5.28
C VAL A 20 6.41 18.54 -4.58
N VAL A 21 5.49 17.88 -5.29
CA VAL A 21 4.21 17.44 -4.72
C VAL A 21 4.45 16.43 -3.61
N TYR A 22 5.39 15.50 -3.78
CA TYR A 22 5.73 14.50 -2.79
C TYR A 22 6.26 15.13 -1.50
N PHE A 23 7.17 16.11 -1.59
CA PHE A 23 7.63 16.87 -0.42
C PHE A 23 6.52 17.66 0.26
N LEU A 24 5.64 18.31 -0.50
CA LEU A 24 4.51 19.05 0.05
C LEU A 24 3.56 18.13 0.84
N VAL A 25 3.31 16.92 0.34
CA VAL A 25 2.52 15.89 1.03
C VAL A 25 3.17 15.48 2.35
N ILE A 26 4.47 15.19 2.37
CA ILE A 26 5.20 14.82 3.60
C ILE A 26 5.13 15.96 4.62
N PHE A 27 5.44 17.20 4.19
CA PHE A 27 5.40 18.38 5.05
C PHE A 27 4.01 18.59 5.66
N LYS A 28 2.97 18.49 4.83
CA LYS A 28 1.59 18.63 5.27
C LYS A 28 1.19 17.54 6.26
N LEU A 29 1.59 16.28 6.04
CA LEU A 29 1.34 15.19 6.97
C LEU A 29 2.04 15.43 8.32
N PHE A 30 3.32 15.80 8.31
CA PHE A 30 4.06 16.05 9.54
C PHE A 30 3.45 17.19 10.35
N LYS A 31 2.98 18.25 9.68
CA LYS A 31 2.20 19.32 10.30
C LYS A 31 0.86 18.83 10.86
N ASN A 32 0.10 18.06 10.08
CA ASN A 32 -1.22 17.55 10.49
C ASN A 32 -1.15 16.61 11.70
N TYR A 33 -0.01 15.94 11.89
CA TYR A 33 0.22 14.97 12.96
C TYR A 33 1.19 15.47 14.03
N SER A 34 1.58 16.75 14.03
CA SER A 34 2.47 17.37 15.01
C SER A 34 3.76 16.57 15.22
N VAL A 35 4.44 16.22 14.13
CA VAL A 35 5.77 15.60 14.16
C VAL A 35 6.79 16.71 14.37
N ASN A 36 7.40 16.75 15.56
CA ASN A 36 8.35 17.81 15.93
C ASN A 36 9.82 17.36 15.83
N TYR A 37 10.09 16.07 16.08
CA TYR A 37 11.43 15.49 16.10
C TYR A 37 11.42 14.14 15.39
N ILE A 38 12.52 13.83 14.71
CA ILE A 38 12.73 12.58 13.98
C ILE A 38 14.18 12.17 14.24
N SER A 39 14.41 10.91 14.61
CA SER A 39 15.76 10.40 14.83
C SER A 39 16.47 10.24 13.51
N LEU A 40 17.80 10.15 13.55
CA LEU A 40 18.61 9.91 12.37
C LEU A 40 18.19 8.64 11.61
N LEU A 41 17.86 7.56 12.34
CA LEU A 41 17.39 6.32 11.73
C LEU A 41 16.05 6.50 11.01
N SER A 42 15.08 7.13 11.68
CA SER A 42 13.76 7.41 11.09
C SER A 42 13.88 8.32 9.86
N TYR A 43 14.76 9.32 9.92
CA TYR A 43 15.07 10.19 8.78
C TYR A 43 15.68 9.40 7.62
N ALA A 44 16.69 8.56 7.88
CA ALA A 44 17.33 7.72 6.87
C ALA A 44 16.32 6.76 6.20
N LEU A 45 15.40 6.17 6.98
CA LEU A 45 14.32 5.34 6.46
C LEU A 45 13.39 6.14 5.53
N ILE A 46 12.92 7.32 5.97
CA ILE A 46 12.07 8.20 5.17
C ILE A 46 12.74 8.57 3.85
N VAL A 47 14.03 8.94 3.88
CA VAL A 47 14.80 9.27 2.67
C VAL A 47 14.89 8.05 1.75
N THR A 48 15.14 6.87 2.30
CA THR A 48 15.25 5.62 1.52
C THR A 48 13.94 5.27 0.82
N TYR A 49 12.81 5.31 1.54
CA TYR A 49 11.50 5.09 0.93
C TYR A 49 11.15 6.17 -0.10
N SER A 50 11.50 7.42 0.17
CA SER A 50 11.28 8.52 -0.78
C SER A 50 12.07 8.31 -2.07
N ALA A 51 13.33 7.86 -1.98
CA ALA A 51 14.13 7.52 -3.16
C ALA A 51 13.48 6.39 -3.98
N ILE A 52 13.02 5.32 -3.33
CA ILE A 52 12.30 4.22 -3.99
C ILE A 52 11.02 4.74 -4.66
N ALA A 53 10.27 5.61 -3.99
CA ALA A 53 9.04 6.17 -4.55
C ALA A 53 9.30 7.03 -5.80
N MET A 54 10.40 7.78 -5.82
CA MET A 54 10.77 8.59 -6.97
C MET A 54 11.17 7.73 -8.18
N VAL A 55 11.73 6.53 -7.98
CA VAL A 55 11.99 5.59 -9.10
C VAL A 55 10.71 5.27 -9.86
N TYR A 56 9.56 5.13 -9.17
CA TYR A 56 8.29 4.74 -9.80
C TYR A 56 7.39 5.94 -10.20
N MET A 57 7.53 7.08 -9.53
CA MET A 57 6.66 8.25 -9.74
C MET A 57 7.31 9.39 -10.52
N ALA A 58 8.61 9.32 -10.86
CA ALA A 58 9.28 10.37 -11.62
C ALA A 58 8.80 10.51 -13.08
N THR A 59 8.03 9.56 -13.60
CA THR A 59 7.44 9.63 -14.95
C THR A 59 5.91 9.72 -14.86
N TYR A 60 5.23 10.09 -15.96
CA TYR A 60 3.77 10.03 -16.05
C TYR A 60 3.28 8.57 -16.06
N SER A 61 3.29 7.95 -14.88
CA SER A 61 2.88 6.58 -14.63
C SER A 61 1.51 6.53 -13.96
N LYS A 62 0.83 5.38 -14.05
CA LYS A 62 -0.41 5.14 -13.30
C LYS A 62 -0.22 5.33 -11.79
N ASP A 63 1.00 5.14 -11.29
CA ASP A 63 1.35 5.28 -9.87
C ASP A 63 1.50 6.76 -9.48
N PHE A 64 2.04 7.60 -10.36
CA PHE A 64 2.01 9.05 -10.16
C PHE A 64 0.58 9.60 -10.19
N VAL A 65 -0.28 9.07 -11.07
CA VAL A 65 -1.70 9.42 -11.10
C VAL A 65 -2.41 8.99 -9.81
N LEU A 66 -2.16 7.78 -9.32
CA LEU A 66 -2.66 7.31 -8.02
C LEU A 66 -2.22 8.27 -6.91
N PHE A 67 -0.95 8.68 -6.91
CA PHE A 67 -0.44 9.64 -5.92
C PHE A 67 -1.21 10.96 -5.94
N ILE A 68 -1.39 11.57 -7.13
CA ILE A 68 -2.07 12.85 -7.29
C ILE A 68 -3.58 12.75 -7.02
N ILE A 69 -4.25 11.71 -7.47
CA ILE A 69 -5.72 11.61 -7.40
C ILE A 69 -6.16 11.04 -6.05
N VAL A 70 -5.41 10.12 -5.46
CA VAL A 70 -5.82 9.45 -4.23
C VAL A 70 -5.09 9.99 -3.00
N VAL A 71 -3.76 10.03 -3.04
CA VAL A 71 -2.96 10.30 -1.82
C VAL A 71 -2.93 11.79 -1.51
N VAL A 72 -2.71 12.66 -2.51
CA VAL A 72 -2.74 14.11 -2.29
C VAL A 72 -4.09 14.54 -1.70
N PRO A 73 -5.26 14.23 -2.27
CA PRO A 73 -6.53 14.65 -1.70
C PRO A 73 -6.79 14.02 -0.33
N PHE A 74 -6.32 12.79 -0.09
CA PHE A 74 -6.41 12.19 1.25
C PHE A 74 -5.77 13.08 2.30
N VAL A 75 -4.51 13.49 2.09
CA VAL A 75 -3.75 14.29 3.06
C VAL A 75 -4.39 15.65 3.37
N TYR A 76 -5.06 16.26 2.39
CA TYR A 76 -5.73 17.55 2.59
C TYR A 76 -7.16 17.43 3.11
N LEU A 77 -7.87 16.34 2.81
CA LEU A 77 -9.31 16.20 3.06
C LEU A 77 -9.66 15.21 4.17
N GLU A 78 -8.75 14.33 4.61
CA GLU A 78 -9.08 13.22 5.52
C GLU A 78 -9.72 13.66 6.85
N LYS A 79 -9.41 14.87 7.33
CA LYS A 79 -9.98 15.45 8.56
C LYS A 79 -11.24 16.30 8.35
N ARG A 80 -11.56 16.70 7.11
CA ARG A 80 -12.60 17.71 6.81
C ARG A 80 -13.69 17.21 5.88
N ALA A 81 -13.30 16.50 4.82
CA ALA A 81 -14.18 16.16 3.70
C ALA A 81 -13.84 14.77 3.15
N LEU A 82 -13.82 13.77 4.02
CA LEU A 82 -13.45 12.40 3.65
C LEU A 82 -14.41 11.76 2.62
N VAL A 83 -15.68 12.19 2.61
CA VAL A 83 -16.64 11.79 1.57
C VAL A 83 -16.21 12.34 0.20
N VAL A 84 -15.71 13.57 0.14
CA VAL A 84 -15.16 14.15 -1.10
C VAL A 84 -13.92 13.37 -1.54
N TRP A 85 -13.03 13.01 -0.61
CA TRP A 85 -11.91 12.11 -0.92
C TRP A 85 -12.37 10.77 -1.51
N SER A 86 -13.49 10.21 -1.02
CA SER A 86 -14.03 8.96 -1.57
C SER A 86 -14.44 9.10 -3.04
N VAL A 87 -14.94 10.28 -3.46
CA VAL A 87 -15.24 10.55 -4.87
C VAL A 87 -13.99 10.49 -5.73
N PHE A 88 -12.86 11.05 -5.28
CA PHE A 88 -11.59 10.92 -5.99
C PHE A 88 -11.14 9.46 -6.15
N VAL A 89 -11.32 8.65 -5.11
CA VAL A 89 -11.01 7.21 -5.17
C VAL A 89 -11.91 6.48 -6.18
N LEU A 90 -13.20 6.81 -6.22
CA LEU A 90 -14.14 6.23 -7.19
C LEU A 90 -13.79 6.63 -8.64
N ILE A 91 -13.39 7.89 -8.87
CA ILE A 91 -12.88 8.35 -10.17
C ILE A 91 -11.65 7.52 -10.55
N TYR A 92 -10.68 7.37 -9.64
CA TYR A 92 -9.50 6.56 -9.90
C TYR A 92 -9.85 5.09 -10.18
N ALA A 93 -10.77 4.51 -9.42
CA ALA A 93 -11.22 3.13 -9.60
C ALA A 93 -11.85 2.91 -10.98
N TYR A 94 -12.69 3.84 -11.43
CA TYR A 94 -13.36 3.75 -12.72
C TYR A 94 -12.39 3.86 -13.91
N PHE A 95 -11.45 4.81 -13.88
CA PHE A 95 -10.58 5.09 -15.03
C PHE A 95 -9.28 4.29 -15.07
N PHE A 96 -8.72 3.90 -13.91
CA PHE A 96 -7.37 3.35 -13.85
C PHE A 96 -7.31 1.92 -13.36
N ARG A 97 -7.98 1.61 -12.23
CA ARG A 97 -7.88 0.29 -11.57
C ARG A 97 -9.17 -0.07 -10.83
N SER A 98 -10.03 -0.89 -11.44
CA SER A 98 -11.35 -1.26 -10.91
C SER A 98 -11.32 -1.91 -9.53
N TYR A 99 -10.27 -2.63 -9.16
CA TYR A 99 -10.15 -3.22 -7.82
C TYR A 99 -10.14 -2.17 -6.69
N TRP A 100 -9.92 -0.89 -6.98
CA TRP A 100 -10.03 0.19 -5.99
C TRP A 100 -11.47 0.42 -5.49
N PHE A 101 -12.49 -0.09 -6.18
CA PHE A 101 -13.85 -0.18 -5.61
C PHE A 101 -13.87 -1.05 -4.35
N ILE A 102 -13.09 -2.14 -4.32
CA ILE A 102 -12.94 -3.00 -3.14
C ILE A 102 -12.17 -2.23 -2.05
N THR A 103 -11.11 -1.50 -2.43
CA THR A 103 -10.31 -0.71 -1.48
C THR A 103 -11.15 0.33 -0.75
N ILE A 104 -12.00 1.10 -1.45
CA ILE A 104 -12.83 2.13 -0.80
C ILE A 104 -13.96 1.53 0.05
N ALA A 105 -14.55 0.40 -0.37
CA ALA A 105 -15.54 -0.31 0.43
C ALA A 105 -14.92 -0.85 1.73
N LEU A 106 -13.74 -1.46 1.64
CA LEU A 106 -12.98 -1.92 2.80
C LEU A 106 -12.55 -0.77 3.70
N PHE A 107 -12.12 0.36 3.14
CA PHE A 107 -11.74 1.54 3.92
C PHE A 107 -12.85 1.96 4.88
N TRP A 108 -14.08 2.14 4.37
CA TRP A 108 -15.21 2.55 5.20
C TRP A 108 -15.63 1.47 6.19
N THR A 109 -15.59 0.20 5.78
CA THR A 109 -15.88 -0.94 6.65
C THR A 109 -14.91 -0.99 7.83
N ILE A 110 -13.61 -0.90 7.55
CA ILE A 110 -12.57 -0.91 8.59
C ILE A 110 -12.71 0.32 9.48
N LYS A 111 -12.90 1.50 8.89
CA LYS A 111 -13.02 2.76 9.64
C LYS A 111 -14.15 2.73 10.67
N PHE A 112 -15.33 2.26 10.29
CA PHE A 112 -16.50 2.32 11.18
C PHE A 112 -16.58 1.14 12.13
N PHE A 113 -16.13 -0.04 11.73
CA PHE A 113 -16.41 -1.26 12.50
C PHE A 113 -15.18 -1.87 13.17
N ILE A 114 -13.98 -1.73 12.58
CA ILE A 114 -12.82 -2.58 12.90
C ILE A 114 -11.63 -1.82 13.48
N VAL A 115 -11.33 -0.61 13.00
CA VAL A 115 -10.07 0.10 13.30
C VAL A 115 -9.87 0.36 14.79
N GLY A 116 -10.96 0.59 15.54
CA GLY A 116 -10.93 0.77 16.99
C GLY A 116 -10.90 -0.54 17.79
N LYS A 117 -10.84 -1.70 17.12
CA LYS A 117 -10.97 -3.04 17.71
C LYS A 117 -9.92 -3.98 17.12
N PRO A 118 -8.62 -3.80 17.42
CA PRO A 118 -7.53 -4.57 16.82
C PRO A 118 -7.68 -6.08 17.02
N LYS A 119 -8.29 -6.51 18.13
CA LYS A 119 -8.59 -7.93 18.41
C LYS A 119 -9.56 -8.57 17.41
N MET A 120 -10.31 -7.77 16.63
CA MET A 120 -11.21 -8.27 15.58
C MET A 120 -10.48 -8.54 14.26
N LEU A 121 -9.32 -7.93 14.00
CA LEU A 121 -8.61 -8.09 12.73
C LEU A 121 -8.27 -9.55 12.39
N PRO A 122 -7.77 -10.39 13.33
CA PRO A 122 -7.47 -11.79 13.03
C PRO A 122 -8.69 -12.60 12.57
N TRP A 123 -9.91 -12.15 12.88
CA TRP A 123 -11.15 -12.80 12.48
C TRP A 123 -11.73 -12.22 11.19
N VAL A 124 -11.68 -10.88 11.06
CA VAL A 124 -12.24 -10.16 9.91
C VAL A 124 -11.42 -10.41 8.65
N ILE A 125 -10.10 -10.55 8.77
CA ILE A 125 -9.22 -10.75 7.61
C ILE A 125 -9.51 -12.10 6.92
N PRO A 126 -9.50 -13.26 7.62
CA PRO A 126 -9.92 -14.52 7.01
C PRO A 126 -11.36 -14.49 6.48
N LEU A 127 -12.29 -13.87 7.23
CA LEU A 127 -13.68 -13.75 6.79
C LEU A 127 -13.79 -12.95 5.48
N PHE A 128 -13.05 -11.86 5.34
CA PHE A 128 -13.00 -11.08 4.10
C PHE A 128 -12.54 -11.95 2.92
N TYR A 129 -11.42 -12.69 3.07
CA TYR A 129 -10.92 -13.56 2.01
C TYR A 129 -11.89 -14.70 1.67
N PHE A 130 -12.57 -15.25 2.68
CA PHE A 130 -13.61 -16.25 2.47
C PHE A 130 -14.77 -15.69 1.66
N LEU A 131 -15.30 -14.53 2.05
CA LEU A 131 -16.43 -13.90 1.37
C LEU A 131 -16.10 -13.48 -0.06
N ILE A 132 -14.94 -12.85 -0.28
CA ILE A 132 -14.56 -12.42 -1.63
C ILE A 132 -14.32 -13.62 -2.54
N SER A 133 -13.66 -14.68 -2.05
CA SER A 133 -13.43 -15.90 -2.83
C SER A 133 -14.75 -16.63 -3.14
N PHE A 134 -15.70 -16.63 -2.20
CA PHE A 134 -17.04 -17.16 -2.40
C PHE A 134 -17.80 -16.38 -3.50
N VAL A 135 -17.79 -15.05 -3.41
CA VAL A 135 -18.45 -14.17 -4.41
C VAL A 135 -17.88 -14.43 -5.80
N TYR A 136 -16.56 -14.48 -5.97
CA TYR A 136 -15.96 -14.72 -7.27
C TYR A 136 -16.27 -16.11 -7.83
N ASN A 137 -16.18 -17.15 -7.01
CA ASN A 137 -16.46 -18.51 -7.48
C ASN A 137 -17.93 -18.73 -7.83
N TYR A 138 -18.87 -18.29 -6.98
CA TYR A 138 -20.29 -18.66 -7.12
C TYR A 138 -21.15 -17.60 -7.81
N ILE A 139 -20.82 -16.32 -7.67
CA ILE A 139 -21.60 -15.24 -8.31
C ILE A 139 -21.05 -14.95 -9.70
N PHE A 140 -19.72 -14.85 -9.82
CA PHE A 140 -19.08 -14.56 -11.11
C PHE A 140 -18.71 -15.82 -11.90
N GLY A 141 -18.76 -17.01 -11.28
CA GLY A 141 -18.43 -18.27 -11.95
C GLY A 141 -16.94 -18.41 -12.30
N THR A 142 -16.07 -17.59 -11.68
CA THR A 142 -14.64 -17.52 -12.01
C THR A 142 -13.80 -17.53 -10.74
N PRO A 143 -12.82 -18.43 -10.60
CA PRO A 143 -11.87 -18.40 -9.50
C PRO A 143 -11.15 -17.05 -9.43
N LEU A 144 -10.97 -16.51 -8.22
CA LEU A 144 -10.28 -15.24 -8.04
C LEU A 144 -8.79 -15.38 -8.41
N SER A 145 -8.23 -16.56 -8.18
CA SER A 145 -6.89 -16.94 -8.64
C SER A 145 -6.72 -16.83 -10.17
N LEU A 146 -7.75 -17.18 -10.95
CA LEU A 146 -7.75 -17.05 -12.41
C LEU A 146 -7.81 -15.58 -12.83
N ILE A 147 -8.63 -14.75 -12.17
CA ILE A 147 -8.67 -13.31 -12.44
C ILE A 147 -7.30 -12.69 -12.16
N ARG A 148 -6.69 -13.04 -11.02
CA ARG A 148 -5.33 -12.61 -10.70
C ARG A 148 -4.36 -13.03 -11.80
N TYR A 149 -4.42 -14.27 -12.27
CA TYR A 149 -3.58 -14.72 -13.37
C TYR A 149 -3.80 -13.90 -14.64
N LEU A 150 -5.05 -13.79 -15.12
CA LEU A 150 -5.44 -13.08 -16.34
C LEU A 150 -5.05 -11.60 -16.33
N THR A 151 -5.20 -10.91 -15.19
CA THR A 151 -4.75 -9.51 -15.05
C THR A 151 -3.23 -9.33 -15.14
N ASN A 152 -2.48 -10.43 -15.15
CA ASN A 152 -1.02 -10.46 -15.07
C ASN A 152 -0.35 -11.29 -16.18
N VAL A 153 -1.09 -11.74 -17.20
CA VAL A 153 -0.57 -12.58 -18.30
C VAL A 153 0.44 -11.83 -19.18
N ASP A 154 0.28 -10.53 -19.39
CA ASP A 154 1.09 -9.72 -20.31
C ASP A 154 2.45 -9.27 -19.73
N ARG A 155 3.08 -10.05 -18.85
CA ARG A 155 4.28 -9.62 -18.11
C ARG A 155 5.57 -10.24 -18.63
N ASP A 156 6.59 -9.39 -18.80
CA ASP A 156 7.95 -9.74 -19.23
C ASP A 156 8.66 -10.72 -18.28
N ALA A 157 9.57 -11.53 -18.84
CA ALA A 157 10.31 -12.60 -18.15
C ALA A 157 11.10 -12.15 -16.90
N GLU A 158 11.50 -10.88 -16.79
CA GLU A 158 12.16 -10.35 -15.59
C GLU A 158 11.21 -10.21 -14.39
N SER A 159 9.93 -9.90 -14.64
CA SER A 159 8.90 -9.83 -13.58
C SER A 159 8.55 -11.21 -13.01
N ALA A 160 8.96 -12.29 -13.68
CA ALA A 160 8.73 -13.66 -13.20
C ALA A 160 9.59 -14.04 -11.99
N GLN A 161 10.75 -13.39 -11.77
CA GLN A 161 11.68 -13.79 -10.71
C GLN A 161 11.15 -13.51 -9.30
N THR A 162 10.34 -12.48 -9.13
CA THR A 162 9.74 -12.09 -7.84
C THR A 162 8.26 -12.44 -7.75
N ALA A 163 7.76 -13.28 -8.66
CA ALA A 163 6.36 -13.67 -8.72
C ALA A 163 5.88 -14.28 -7.39
N ILE A 164 4.72 -13.80 -6.92
CA ILE A 164 4.03 -14.30 -5.75
C ILE A 164 3.29 -15.58 -6.16
N ALA A 165 3.91 -16.71 -5.83
CA ALA A 165 3.38 -18.04 -6.09
C ALA A 165 2.03 -18.27 -5.40
N ILE A 166 1.28 -19.24 -5.92
CA ILE A 166 0.15 -19.82 -5.19
C ILE A 166 0.75 -20.76 -4.13
N PHE A 167 0.66 -20.36 -2.87
CA PHE A 167 1.22 -21.11 -1.74
C PHE A 167 0.32 -22.28 -1.33
N ILE A 168 -1.00 -22.11 -1.41
CA ILE A 168 -1.98 -23.16 -1.15
C ILE A 168 -2.72 -23.45 -2.46
N LYS A 169 -2.48 -24.63 -3.03
CA LYS A 169 -3.16 -25.09 -4.24
C LYS A 169 -4.53 -25.63 -3.90
N GLY A 170 -5.51 -25.35 -4.74
CA GLY A 170 -6.86 -25.88 -4.60
C GLY A 170 -7.85 -25.19 -5.52
N ASP A 171 -8.91 -25.92 -5.85
CA ASP A 171 -9.91 -25.50 -6.84
C ASP A 171 -11.23 -25.05 -6.17
N ASN A 172 -11.22 -24.90 -4.85
CA ASN A 172 -12.37 -24.41 -4.09
C ASN A 172 -12.05 -23.07 -3.42
N PHE A 173 -13.11 -22.28 -3.22
CA PHE A 173 -13.02 -20.94 -2.67
C PHE A 173 -12.42 -20.86 -1.24
N VAL A 174 -12.48 -21.96 -0.46
CA VAL A 174 -11.89 -22.01 0.89
C VAL A 174 -10.37 -22.08 0.81
N LEU A 175 -9.84 -22.92 -0.08
CA LEU A 175 -8.40 -23.01 -0.34
C LEU A 175 -7.86 -21.73 -0.98
N GLU A 176 -8.63 -21.08 -1.87
CA GLU A 176 -8.30 -19.76 -2.38
C GLU A 176 -8.22 -18.70 -1.27
N ALA A 177 -9.21 -18.66 -0.39
CA ALA A 177 -9.22 -17.74 0.75
C ALA A 177 -8.01 -17.96 1.67
N ALA A 178 -7.65 -19.22 1.95
CA ALA A 178 -6.46 -19.57 2.71
C ALA A 178 -5.18 -19.11 1.99
N ASN A 179 -5.10 -19.28 0.66
CA ASN A 179 -3.97 -18.82 -0.13
C ASN A 179 -3.78 -17.29 -0.05
N PHE A 180 -4.86 -16.51 -0.13
CA PHE A 180 -4.78 -15.04 0.00
C PHE A 180 -4.41 -14.60 1.41
N PHE A 181 -4.86 -15.35 2.43
CA PHE A 181 -4.42 -15.11 3.81
C PHE A 181 -2.91 -15.32 3.99
N VAL A 182 -2.38 -16.44 3.47
CA VAL A 182 -0.92 -16.70 3.48
C VAL A 182 -0.17 -15.66 2.64
N THR A 183 -0.73 -15.26 1.49
CA THR A 183 -0.15 -14.22 0.64
C THR A 183 -0.04 -12.89 1.39
N LEU A 184 -1.06 -12.49 2.15
CA LEU A 184 -0.98 -11.30 3.00
C LEU A 184 0.16 -11.39 4.02
N ILE A 185 0.30 -12.53 4.71
CA ILE A 185 1.39 -12.73 5.68
C ILE A 185 2.75 -12.54 4.99
N PHE A 186 2.93 -13.11 3.80
CA PHE A 186 4.17 -12.97 3.05
C PHE A 186 4.35 -11.60 2.39
N LEU A 187 3.31 -10.81 2.15
CA LEU A 187 3.48 -9.40 1.78
C LEU A 187 3.95 -8.55 2.97
N ILE A 188 3.53 -8.89 4.19
CA ILE A 188 3.95 -8.20 5.42
C ILE A 188 5.38 -8.58 5.79
N VAL A 189 5.72 -9.87 5.71
CA VAL A 189 7.05 -10.41 5.95
C VAL A 189 7.46 -11.27 4.74
N PRO A 190 8.16 -10.69 3.73
CA PRO A 190 8.54 -11.36 2.47
C PRO A 190 9.55 -12.50 2.57
N ILE A 191 9.24 -13.55 3.35
CA ILE A 191 10.07 -14.75 3.45
C ILE A 191 10.35 -15.37 2.08
N PRO A 192 9.38 -15.54 1.15
CA PRO A 192 9.67 -16.07 -0.18
C PRO A 192 10.69 -15.23 -0.97
N LEU A 193 10.66 -13.90 -0.81
CA LEU A 193 11.61 -12.99 -1.45
C LEU A 193 13.01 -13.12 -0.83
N LEU A 194 13.09 -13.26 0.50
CA LEU A 194 14.34 -13.50 1.22
C LEU A 194 15.03 -14.79 0.75
N LEU A 195 14.26 -15.85 0.54
CA LEU A 195 14.76 -17.18 0.15
C LEU A 195 15.39 -17.20 -1.25
N LEU A 196 15.15 -16.18 -2.09
CA LEU A 196 15.85 -16.04 -3.38
C LEU A 196 17.34 -15.68 -3.22
N GLY A 197 17.79 -15.27 -2.04
CA GLY A 197 19.20 -15.14 -1.68
C GLY A 197 20.00 -14.02 -2.38
N LYS A 198 19.38 -13.19 -3.23
CA LYS A 198 20.06 -12.06 -3.89
C LYS A 198 20.15 -10.85 -2.94
N PRO A 199 21.30 -10.14 -2.85
CA PRO A 199 21.47 -8.99 -1.96
C PRO A 199 20.36 -7.93 -2.07
N PHE A 200 19.93 -7.61 -3.29
CA PHE A 200 18.83 -6.66 -3.54
C PHE A 200 17.51 -7.13 -2.91
N TYR A 201 17.17 -8.41 -3.01
CA TYR A 201 15.94 -8.98 -2.46
C TYR A 201 15.95 -9.06 -0.93
N ILE A 202 17.13 -9.28 -0.34
CA ILE A 202 17.32 -9.22 1.12
C ILE A 202 17.03 -7.80 1.62
N ILE A 203 17.62 -6.78 0.99
CA ILE A 203 17.38 -5.37 1.34
C ILE A 203 15.90 -5.03 1.19
N LEU A 204 15.27 -5.43 0.09
CA LEU A 204 13.86 -5.16 -0.17
C LEU A 204 12.96 -5.81 0.88
N THR A 205 13.27 -7.05 1.27
CA THR A 205 12.57 -7.76 2.34
C THR A 205 12.66 -7.03 3.67
N LEU A 206 13.86 -6.56 4.04
CA LEU A 206 14.08 -5.80 5.27
C LEU A 206 13.30 -4.49 5.26
N LEU A 207 13.31 -3.75 4.14
CA LEU A 207 12.54 -2.53 4.01
C LEU A 207 11.04 -2.79 4.17
N ILE A 208 10.49 -3.78 3.45
CA ILE A 208 9.07 -4.14 3.58
C ILE A 208 8.73 -4.53 5.03
N ALA A 209 9.55 -5.36 5.68
CA ALA A 209 9.32 -5.78 7.05
C ALA A 209 9.39 -4.61 8.04
N VAL A 210 10.37 -3.71 7.90
CA VAL A 210 10.52 -2.50 8.74
C VAL A 210 9.36 -1.54 8.53
N PHE A 211 8.87 -1.40 7.29
CA PHE A 211 7.68 -0.62 6.96
C PHE A 211 6.46 -1.10 7.75
N PHE A 212 6.14 -2.39 7.67
CA PHE A 212 4.99 -2.95 8.37
C PHE A 212 5.18 -3.05 9.87
N PHE A 213 6.39 -3.31 10.35
CA PHE A 213 6.69 -3.27 11.78
C PHE A 213 6.36 -1.90 12.37
N ASN A 214 6.80 -0.82 11.73
CA ASN A 214 6.50 0.54 12.19
C ASN A 214 5.00 0.85 12.15
N PHE A 215 4.31 0.41 11.10
CA PHE A 215 2.86 0.55 10.99
C PHE A 215 2.12 -0.19 12.10
N ILE A 216 2.40 -1.49 12.28
CA ILE A 216 1.76 -2.35 13.29
C ILE A 216 2.05 -1.82 14.70
N LYS A 217 3.31 -1.42 14.97
CA LYS A 217 3.71 -0.86 16.26
C LYS A 217 2.91 0.39 16.60
N LEU A 218 2.74 1.33 15.66
CA LEU A 218 1.92 2.52 15.91
C LEU A 218 0.44 2.15 16.00
N TYR A 219 -0.07 1.26 15.15
CA TYR A 219 -1.47 0.84 15.15
C TYR A 219 -1.88 0.23 16.49
N VAL A 220 -1.13 -0.76 16.99
CA VAL A 220 -1.42 -1.42 18.28
C VAL A 220 -1.41 -0.42 19.44
N LYS A 221 -0.59 0.62 19.35
CA LYS A 221 -0.50 1.67 20.37
C LYS A 221 -1.65 2.69 20.29
N GLU A 222 -2.00 3.11 19.08
CA GLU A 222 -2.84 4.29 18.83
C GLU A 222 -4.19 3.95 18.18
N TYR A 223 -4.60 2.67 18.12
CA TYR A 223 -5.86 2.26 17.46
C TYR A 223 -7.10 2.99 18.01
N ALA A 224 -7.09 3.38 19.29
CA ALA A 224 -8.17 4.12 19.93
C ALA A 224 -8.14 5.63 19.60
N ASN A 225 -7.01 6.14 19.10
CA ASN A 225 -6.84 7.54 18.78
C ASN A 225 -7.46 7.87 17.42
N LYS A 226 -8.57 8.60 17.45
CA LYS A 226 -9.36 8.96 16.26
C LYS A 226 -8.54 9.71 15.21
N ASN A 227 -7.47 10.41 15.58
CA ASN A 227 -6.60 11.13 14.64
C ASN A 227 -5.90 10.22 13.63
N TYR A 228 -5.62 8.97 13.99
CA TYR A 228 -4.93 8.01 13.11
C TYR A 228 -5.90 7.03 12.43
N SER A 229 -7.18 7.04 12.82
CA SER A 229 -8.19 6.08 12.34
C SER A 229 -8.27 6.01 10.81
N ASN A 230 -8.22 7.14 10.11
CA ASN A 230 -8.24 7.18 8.66
C ASN A 230 -6.99 6.55 8.03
N ILE A 231 -5.79 6.89 8.52
CA ILE A 231 -4.52 6.32 8.02
C ILE A 231 -4.53 4.80 8.21
N PHE A 232 -4.88 4.33 9.40
CA PHE A 232 -4.93 2.90 9.69
C PHE A 232 -5.94 2.19 8.80
N SER A 233 -7.14 2.76 8.63
CA SER A 233 -8.17 2.18 7.78
C SER A 233 -7.73 2.10 6.32
N PHE A 234 -7.06 3.14 5.82
CA PHE A 234 -6.61 3.17 4.43
C PHE A 234 -5.48 2.17 4.19
N VAL A 235 -4.47 2.13 5.06
CA VAL A 235 -3.36 1.19 4.91
C VAL A 235 -3.83 -0.25 5.04
N ILE A 236 -4.68 -0.58 6.00
CA ILE A 236 -5.22 -1.95 6.14
C ILE A 236 -6.06 -2.32 4.91
N ALA A 237 -6.97 -1.44 4.47
CA ALA A 237 -7.79 -1.70 3.29
C ALA A 237 -6.95 -1.91 2.03
N PHE A 238 -5.93 -1.05 1.83
CA PHE A 238 -5.00 -1.18 0.72
C PHE A 238 -4.29 -2.54 0.77
N MET A 239 -3.74 -2.93 1.93
CA MET A 239 -3.01 -4.19 2.08
C MET A 239 -3.86 -5.44 1.82
N LEU A 240 -5.12 -5.44 2.25
CA LEU A 240 -6.04 -6.55 1.99
C LEU A 240 -6.38 -6.70 0.50
N VAL A 241 -6.36 -5.61 -0.26
CA VAL A 241 -6.60 -5.66 -1.70
C VAL A 241 -5.31 -6.01 -2.46
N GLN A 242 -4.16 -5.53 -2.01
CA GLN A 242 -2.87 -5.91 -2.60
C GLN A 242 -2.64 -7.42 -2.53
N SER A 243 -2.92 -8.08 -1.41
CA SER A 243 -2.77 -9.54 -1.31
C SER A 243 -3.63 -10.33 -2.32
N LEU A 244 -4.73 -9.78 -2.81
CA LEU A 244 -5.61 -10.41 -3.80
C LEU A 244 -5.05 -10.31 -5.22
N PHE A 245 -4.57 -9.13 -5.60
CA PHE A 245 -4.29 -8.80 -6.99
C PHE A 245 -2.80 -8.69 -7.28
N GLU A 246 -1.95 -8.60 -6.26
CA GLU A 246 -0.53 -8.36 -6.46
C GLU A 246 0.16 -9.62 -7.01
N PRO A 247 0.82 -9.49 -8.17
CA PRO A 247 1.45 -10.62 -8.85
C PRO A 247 2.87 -10.91 -8.40
N ASP A 248 3.62 -9.90 -7.93
CA ASP A 248 5.05 -10.02 -7.61
C ASP A 248 5.49 -8.94 -6.61
N TYR A 249 6.62 -9.15 -5.95
CA TYR A 249 7.12 -8.22 -4.92
C TYR A 249 7.64 -6.87 -5.46
N GLY A 250 8.13 -6.82 -6.70
CA GLY A 250 8.57 -5.56 -7.33
C GLY A 250 7.39 -4.66 -7.62
N SER A 251 6.34 -5.22 -8.24
CA SER A 251 5.05 -4.54 -8.43
C SER A 251 4.41 -4.15 -7.10
N PHE A 252 4.52 -4.99 -6.06
CA PHE A 252 4.03 -4.66 -4.72
C PHE A 252 4.69 -3.39 -4.16
N VAL A 253 6.03 -3.32 -4.23
CA VAL A 253 6.80 -2.16 -3.76
C VAL A 253 6.44 -0.92 -4.57
N ARG A 254 6.29 -1.06 -5.90
CA ARG A 254 5.84 -0.01 -6.80
C ARG A 254 4.47 0.53 -6.40
N HIS A 255 3.49 -0.33 -6.17
CA HIS A 255 2.13 0.07 -5.78
C HIS A 255 2.04 0.62 -4.36
N LEU A 256 2.91 0.18 -3.46
CA LEU A 256 3.02 0.71 -2.10
C LEU A 256 3.67 2.10 -2.09
N SER A 257 4.48 2.42 -3.08
CA SER A 257 5.31 3.64 -3.09
C SER A 257 4.56 4.98 -3.02
N PRO A 258 3.39 5.17 -3.68
CA PRO A 258 2.60 6.39 -3.49
C PRO A 258 2.08 6.55 -2.06
N ILE A 259 1.95 5.45 -1.32
CA ILE A 259 1.34 5.40 0.02
C ILE A 259 2.40 5.57 1.13
N TYR A 260 3.68 5.46 0.80
CA TYR A 260 4.78 5.66 1.76
C TYR A 260 4.64 6.89 2.66
N PRO A 261 4.23 8.08 2.16
CA PRO A 261 4.07 9.25 3.02
C PRO A 261 3.13 9.03 4.21
N LEU A 262 2.08 8.21 4.05
CA LEU A 262 1.14 7.91 5.14
C LEU A 262 1.83 7.15 6.29
N ILE A 263 2.81 6.31 5.97
CA ILE A 263 3.58 5.53 6.95
C ILE A 263 4.76 6.31 7.52
N PHE A 264 5.19 7.41 6.88
CA PHE A 264 6.20 8.29 7.47
C PHE A 264 5.74 8.87 8.80
N VAL A 265 4.42 9.06 9.00
CA VAL A 265 3.85 9.40 10.30
C VAL A 265 4.13 8.31 11.33
N CYS A 266 3.99 7.03 10.96
CA CYS A 266 4.28 5.88 11.84
C CYS A 266 5.77 5.82 12.22
N ILE A 267 6.65 5.93 11.22
CA ILE A 267 8.10 5.92 11.41
C ILE A 267 8.52 7.09 12.32
N ALA A 268 8.04 8.30 12.04
CA ALA A 268 8.39 9.47 12.82
C ALA A 268 7.88 9.39 14.27
N LYS A 269 6.63 8.97 14.49
CA LYS A 269 6.02 8.89 15.84
C LYS A 269 6.57 7.77 16.71
N ASN A 270 7.08 6.70 16.14
CA ASN A 270 7.75 5.62 16.89
C ASN A 270 9.10 6.06 17.47
N THR A 271 9.70 7.13 16.95
CA THR A 271 10.99 7.69 17.42
C THR A 271 10.95 8.12 18.88
N ARG A 272 9.82 8.68 19.35
CA ARG A 272 9.70 9.30 20.68
C ARG A 272 9.92 8.33 21.86
N PHE A 273 9.93 7.02 21.62
CA PHE A 273 9.90 6.02 22.68
C PHE A 273 11.25 5.39 23.01
N ILE A 274 12.31 5.68 22.26
CA ILE A 274 13.66 5.17 22.59
C ILE A 274 14.31 6.02 23.70
N GLU A 275 13.84 7.25 23.92
CA GLU A 275 14.40 8.19 24.93
C GLU A 275 13.60 8.24 26.25
N THR A 276 12.61 7.36 26.45
CA THR A 276 11.77 7.35 27.68
C THR A 276 11.87 6.06 28.49
N GLU A 277 12.90 5.26 28.26
CA GLU A 277 13.23 4.07 29.07
C GLU A 277 14.56 4.25 29.83
N GLU A 278 14.75 5.42 30.46
CA GLU A 278 15.71 5.63 31.56
C GLU A 278 14.99 6.13 32.82
#